data_AF-X0W7R7-F1
#
_entry.id   AF-X0W7R7-F1
#
_cell.length_a   1.000
_cell.length_b   1.000
_cell.length_c   1.000
_cell.angle_alpha   90.00
_cell.angle_beta   90.00
_cell.angle_gamma   90.00
#
_symmetry.space_group_name_H-M   'P 1'
#
loop_
_entity.id
_entity.type
_entity.pdbx_description
1 polymer ?
#
loop_
_entity_poly.entity_id
_entity_poly.type
_entity_poly.pdbx_seq_one_letter_code
_entity_poly.pdbx_strand_id
1 'polypeptide(L)'
;MDIIFFSASLIFLSLATLHYLLFLVYRNPMVPRVARYSLYLTFASQLGYFLSRYLKGGMPFGTNMYESLVFFSWCLVTAYLIITIKYKVPVVGAFVMPINLILMVAAALLPNKGIGEIPPALQSNW
;
A
#
# COMPACT_ATOMS: atom_id res chain seq x y z
N MET A 1 3.16 10.37 13.49
CA MET A 1 4.14 9.47 12.84
C MET A 1 3.46 8.65 11.74
N ASP A 2 2.37 7.97 12.08
CA ASP A 2 1.41 7.33 11.18
C ASP A 2 1.00 8.18 9.96
N ILE A 3 0.62 9.45 10.15
CA ILE A 3 0.29 10.37 9.02
C ILE A 3 1.47 10.57 8.07
N ILE A 4 2.71 10.64 8.57
CA ILE A 4 3.90 10.86 7.75
C ILE A 4 4.15 9.63 6.88
N PHE A 5 4.08 8.43 7.47
CA PHE A 5 4.24 7.17 6.74
C PHE A 5 3.11 6.95 5.71
N PHE A 6 1.88 7.35 6.02
CA PHE A 6 0.77 7.30 5.08
C PHE A 6 0.96 8.24 3.90
N SER A 7 1.33 9.50 4.15
CA SER A 7 1.60 10.46 3.06
C SER A 7 2.78 10.02 2.20
N ALA A 8 3.86 9.51 2.83
CA ALA A 8 5.00 8.97 2.12
C ALA A 8 4.64 7.78 1.23
N SER A 9 3.82 6.85 1.73
CA SER A 9 3.39 5.69 0.95
C SER A 9 2.54 6.09 -0.26
N LEU A 10 1.68 7.08 -0.12
CA LEU A 10 0.87 7.61 -1.21
C LEU A 10 1.75 8.25 -2.31
N ILE A 11 2.77 9.01 -1.92
CA ILE A 11 3.74 9.61 -2.85
C ILE A 11 4.58 8.54 -3.56
N PHE A 12 5.12 7.57 -2.83
CA PHE A 12 5.93 6.51 -3.44
C PHE A 12 5.09 5.61 -4.34
N LEU A 13 3.83 5.38 -3.99
CA LEU A 13 2.91 4.58 -4.80
C LEU A 13 2.50 5.31 -6.08
N SER A 14 2.27 6.62 -6.04
CA SER A 14 1.99 7.39 -7.26
C SER A 14 3.20 7.39 -8.20
N LEU A 15 4.42 7.56 -7.66
CA LEU A 15 5.67 7.41 -8.41
C LEU A 15 5.84 6.00 -8.98
N ALA A 16 5.56 4.95 -8.21
CA ALA A 16 5.61 3.57 -8.70
C ALA A 16 4.62 3.35 -9.84
N THR A 17 3.40 3.86 -9.71
CA THR A 17 2.37 3.79 -10.75
C THR A 17 2.83 4.46 -12.03
N LEU A 18 3.38 5.67 -11.94
CA LEU A 18 3.95 6.38 -13.09
C LEU A 18 5.07 5.58 -13.76
N HIS A 19 6.03 5.04 -13.00
CA HIS A 19 7.12 4.25 -13.57
C HIS A 19 6.62 2.98 -14.28
N TYR A 20 5.63 2.28 -13.71
CA TYR A 20 5.08 1.07 -14.32
C TYR A 20 4.20 1.35 -15.54
N LEU A 21 3.50 2.50 -15.59
CA LEU A 21 2.78 2.94 -16.79
C LEU A 21 3.76 3.40 -17.89
N LEU A 22 4.81 4.15 -17.54
CA LEU A 22 5.85 4.56 -18.48
C LEU A 22 6.56 3.35 -19.10
N PHE A 23 6.73 2.26 -18.35
CA PHE A 23 7.28 1.01 -18.89
C PHE A 23 6.42 0.42 -20.02
N LEU A 24 5.09 0.60 -19.99
CA LEU A 24 4.20 0.12 -21.05
C LEU A 24 4.46 0.87 -22.38
N VAL A 25 4.77 2.17 -22.28
CA VAL A 25 5.01 3.05 -23.43
C VAL A 25 6.46 2.97 -23.92
N TYR A 26 7.42 2.94 -22.98
CA TYR A 26 8.85 2.97 -23.28
C TYR A 26 9.47 1.58 -23.10
N ARG A 27 9.95 1.00 -24.20
CA ARG A 27 10.63 -0.32 -24.25
C ARG A 27 12.05 -0.34 -23.65
N ASN A 28 12.36 0.59 -22.74
CA ASN A 28 13.70 0.78 -22.19
C ASN A 28 13.95 -0.13 -20.97
N PRO A 29 15.06 -0.91 -20.93
CA PRO A 29 15.40 -1.81 -19.82
C PRO A 29 15.77 -1.11 -18.50
N MET A 30 15.95 0.22 -18.46
CA MET A 30 16.17 0.97 -17.22
C MET A 30 14.86 1.23 -16.45
N VAL A 31 13.72 1.35 -17.13
CA VAL A 31 12.45 1.72 -16.48
C VAL A 31 11.99 0.67 -15.45
N PRO A 32 12.05 -0.66 -15.73
CA PRO A 32 11.73 -1.68 -14.74
C PRO A 32 12.65 -1.67 -13.52
N ARG A 33 13.92 -1.26 -13.68
CA ARG A 33 14.87 -1.16 -12.56
C ARG A 33 14.44 -0.06 -11.60
N VAL A 34 14.13 1.12 -12.12
CA VAL A 34 13.65 2.27 -11.32
C VAL A 34 12.31 1.97 -10.67
N ALA A 35 11.38 1.36 -11.42
CA ALA A 35 10.05 1.00 -10.91
C ALA A 35 10.10 0.08 -9.69
N ARG A 36 11.06 -0.87 -9.65
CA ARG A 36 11.26 -1.76 -8.50
C ARG A 36 11.74 -1.00 -7.26
N TYR A 37 12.59 0.02 -7.40
CA TYR A 37 13.00 0.84 -6.26
C TYR A 37 11.83 1.62 -5.67
N SER A 38 10.96 2.20 -6.51
CA SER A 38 9.73 2.86 -6.05
C SER A 38 8.79 1.88 -5.32
N LEU A 39 8.71 0.63 -5.80
CA LEU A 39 7.92 -0.42 -5.13
C LEU A 39 8.46 -0.76 -3.75
N TYR A 40 9.79 -0.89 -3.59
CA TYR A 40 10.41 -1.14 -2.28
C TYR A 40 10.15 0.00 -1.29
N LEU A 41 10.24 1.26 -1.74
CA LEU A 41 9.95 2.43 -0.91
C LEU A 41 8.47 2.47 -0.49
N THR A 42 7.56 2.11 -1.39
CA THR A 42 6.13 1.98 -1.09
C THR A 42 5.89 0.90 -0.04
N PHE A 43 6.50 -0.28 -0.20
CA PHE A 43 6.38 -1.36 0.78
C PHE A 43 6.93 -0.95 2.15
N ALA A 44 8.12 -0.34 2.20
CA ALA A 44 8.76 0.07 3.44
C ALA A 44 7.96 1.15 4.19
N SER A 45 7.39 2.12 3.47
CA SER A 45 6.54 3.16 4.06
C SER A 45 5.22 2.60 4.60
N GLN A 46 4.57 1.67 3.90
CA GLN A 46 3.36 1.00 4.39
C GLN A 46 3.66 0.10 5.60
N LEU A 47 4.79 -0.60 5.61
CA LEU A 47 5.23 -1.37 6.76
C LEU A 47 5.50 -0.47 7.98
N GLY A 48 6.16 0.67 7.78
CA GLY A 48 6.37 1.69 8.81
C GLY A 48 5.06 2.28 9.34
N TYR A 49 4.08 2.49 8.45
CA TYR A 49 2.73 2.88 8.85
C TYR A 49 2.10 1.86 9.80
N PHE A 50 2.08 0.57 9.45
CA PHE A 50 1.51 -0.48 10.30
C PHE A 50 2.25 -0.62 11.62
N LEU A 51 3.59 -0.61 11.60
CA LEU A 51 4.39 -0.69 12.81
C LEU A 51 4.09 0.48 13.76
N SER A 52 4.01 1.70 13.22
CA SER A 52 3.69 2.89 14.00
C SER A 52 2.30 2.83 14.64
N ARG A 53 1.35 2.17 13.97
CA ARG A 53 -0.03 2.02 14.47
C ARG A 53 -0.15 0.91 15.49
N TYR A 54 0.54 -0.21 15.26
CA TYR A 54 0.63 -1.32 16.19
C TYR A 54 1.20 -0.87 17.54
N LEU A 55 2.29 -0.10 17.52
CA LEU A 55 2.91 0.43 18.74
C LEU A 55 2.03 1.42 19.52
N LYS A 56 1.06 2.07 18.86
CA LYS A 56 0.14 3.02 19.49
C LYS A 56 -1.11 2.39 20.08
N GLY A 57 -1.68 1.40 19.38
CA GLY A 57 -3.01 0.88 19.71
C GLY A 57 -3.06 -0.60 20.07
N GLY A 58 -2.00 -1.39 19.82
CA GLY A 58 -1.98 -2.84 20.05
C GLY A 58 -3.05 -3.64 19.31
N MET A 59 -3.80 -2.99 18.42
CA MET A 59 -5.08 -3.49 17.89
C MET A 59 -4.88 -4.20 16.54
N PRO A 60 -5.64 -5.28 16.25
CA PRO A 60 -5.58 -5.97 14.95
C PRO A 60 -5.93 -5.04 13.79
N PHE A 61 -5.23 -5.20 12.66
CA PHE A 61 -5.47 -4.41 11.46
C PHE A 61 -6.83 -4.76 10.85
N GLY A 62 -7.67 -3.75 10.53
CA GLY A 62 -8.94 -3.96 9.82
C GLY A 62 -10.18 -3.71 10.68
N THR A 63 -10.04 -3.04 11.82
CA THR A 63 -11.19 -2.69 12.68
C THR A 63 -12.15 -1.67 12.06
N ASN A 64 -11.67 -0.93 11.06
CA ASN A 64 -12.41 0.08 10.32
C ASN A 64 -12.10 -0.03 8.82
N MET A 65 -13.02 0.47 7.99
CA MET A 65 -12.91 0.54 6.53
C MET A 65 -11.61 1.20 6.07
N TYR A 66 -11.19 2.28 6.76
CA TYR A 66 -9.91 2.93 6.47
C TYR A 66 -8.74 1.95 6.61
N GLU A 67 -8.62 1.25 7.74
CA GLU A 67 -7.51 0.31 7.95
C GLU A 67 -7.56 -0.88 7.01
N SER A 68 -8.77 -1.35 6.70
CA SER A 68 -9.00 -2.46 5.76
C SER A 68 -8.48 -2.10 4.37
N LEU A 69 -8.77 -0.90 3.86
CA LEU A 69 -8.25 -0.46 2.56
C LEU A 69 -6.72 -0.32 2.56
N VAL A 70 -6.13 0.23 3.63
CA VAL A 70 -4.67 0.32 3.75
C VAL A 70 -4.04 -1.08 3.80
N PHE A 71 -4.69 -2.03 4.50
CA PHE A 71 -4.26 -3.42 4.58
C PHE A 71 -4.34 -4.12 3.21
N PHE A 72 -5.45 -4.00 2.49
CA PHE A 72 -5.57 -4.54 1.14
C PHE A 72 -4.53 -3.96 0.18
N SER A 73 -4.27 -2.65 0.28
CA SER A 73 -3.19 -2.01 -0.49
C SER A 73 -1.84 -2.66 -0.20
N TRP A 74 -1.53 -2.88 1.08
CA TRP A 74 -0.28 -3.53 1.47
C TRP A 74 -0.18 -4.99 1.02
N CYS A 75 -1.28 -5.73 1.07
CA CYS A 75 -1.34 -7.08 0.50
C CYS A 75 -1.07 -7.07 -1.01
N LEU A 76 -1.62 -6.12 -1.77
CA LEU A 76 -1.35 -5.98 -3.20
C LEU A 76 0.13 -5.66 -3.48
N VAL A 77 0.71 -4.70 -2.76
CA VAL A 77 2.13 -4.36 -2.89
C VAL A 77 2.99 -5.57 -2.58
N THR A 78 2.68 -6.30 -1.50
CA THR A 78 3.44 -7.48 -1.06
C THR A 78 3.32 -8.63 -2.06
N ALA A 79 2.11 -8.93 -2.52
CA ALA A 79 1.87 -9.99 -3.51
C ALA A 79 2.61 -9.66 -4.82
N TYR A 80 2.53 -8.41 -5.28
CA TYR A 80 3.25 -7.97 -6.46
C TYR A 80 4.77 -7.98 -6.27
N LEU A 81 5.26 -7.65 -5.07
CA LEU A 81 6.67 -7.74 -4.72
C LEU A 81 7.18 -9.18 -4.87
N ILE A 82 6.43 -10.16 -4.37
CA ILE A 82 6.77 -11.59 -4.51
C ILE A 82 6.79 -11.99 -5.99
N ILE A 83 5.79 -11.55 -6.76
CA ILE A 83 5.71 -11.84 -8.20
C ILE A 83 6.91 -11.24 -8.95
N THR A 84 7.29 -10.00 -8.67
CA THR A 84 8.42 -9.37 -9.37
C THR A 84 9.76 -10.02 -9.02
N ILE A 85 9.92 -10.55 -7.80
CA ILE A 85 11.15 -11.26 -7.40
C ILE A 85 11.21 -12.63 -8.06
N LYS A 86 10.10 -13.39 -8.05
CA LYS A 86 10.05 -14.77 -8.54
C LYS A 86 9.98 -14.89 -10.06
N TYR A 87 9.10 -14.13 -10.71
CA TYR A 87 8.79 -14.27 -12.13
C TYR A 87 9.40 -13.17 -13.00
N LYS A 88 9.85 -12.06 -12.42
CA LYS A 88 10.47 -10.93 -13.13
C LYS A 88 9.61 -10.42 -14.31
N VAL A 89 8.28 -10.45 -14.18
CA VAL A 89 7.32 -9.97 -15.19
C VAL A 89 6.84 -8.55 -14.84
N PRO A 90 7.49 -7.48 -15.34
CA PRO A 90 7.16 -6.10 -14.98
C PRO A 90 5.79 -5.64 -15.52
N VAL A 91 5.26 -6.30 -16.55
CA VAL A 91 3.99 -5.94 -17.20
C VAL A 91 2.82 -5.99 -16.20
N VAL A 92 2.85 -6.94 -15.25
CA VAL A 92 1.81 -7.09 -14.24
C VAL A 92 1.72 -5.84 -13.35
N GLY A 93 2.83 -5.16 -13.10
CA GLY A 93 2.86 -3.94 -12.28
C GLY A 93 2.12 -2.77 -12.91
N ALA A 94 2.05 -2.70 -14.24
CA ALA A 94 1.29 -1.66 -14.93
C ALA A 94 -0.22 -1.73 -14.62
N PHE A 95 -0.73 -2.89 -14.23
CA PHE A 95 -2.13 -3.08 -13.83
C PHE A 95 -2.31 -3.04 -12.31
N VAL A 96 -1.40 -3.67 -11.56
CA VAL A 96 -1.52 -3.76 -10.10
C VAL A 96 -1.30 -2.40 -9.42
N MET A 97 -0.33 -1.59 -9.89
CA MET A 97 -0.03 -0.31 -9.25
C MET A 97 -1.17 0.71 -9.33
N PRO A 98 -1.85 0.94 -10.48
CA PRO A 98 -3.01 1.82 -10.54
C PRO A 98 -4.15 1.38 -9.62
N ILE A 99 -4.46 0.08 -9.57
CA ILE A 99 -5.51 -0.47 -8.68
C ILE A 99 -5.14 -0.19 -7.22
N ASN A 100 -3.88 -0.40 -6.87
CA ASN A 100 -3.36 -0.13 -5.54
C ASN A 100 -3.44 1.37 -5.18
N LEU A 101 -3.14 2.26 -6.13
CA LEU A 101 -3.25 3.70 -5.94
C LEU A 101 -4.70 4.12 -5.68
N ILE A 102 -5.66 3.54 -6.40
CA ILE A 102 -7.10 3.79 -6.18
C ILE A 102 -7.51 3.41 -4.76
N LEU A 103 -7.06 2.24 -4.25
CA LEU A 103 -7.33 1.82 -2.87
C LEU A 103 -6.77 2.80 -1.84
N MET A 104 -5.52 3.26 -2.04
CA MET A 104 -4.87 4.24 -1.17
C MET A 104 -5.57 5.59 -1.17
N VAL A 105 -5.98 6.09 -2.35
CA VAL A 105 -6.72 7.34 -2.47
C VAL A 105 -8.11 7.20 -1.84
N ALA A 106 -8.81 6.08 -2.06
CA ALA A 106 -10.09 5.81 -1.42
C ALA A 106 -9.96 5.83 0.12
N ALA A 107 -8.89 5.22 0.66
CA ALA A 107 -8.59 5.29 2.09
C ALA A 107 -8.33 6.74 2.55
N ALA A 108 -7.62 7.54 1.75
CA ALA A 108 -7.32 8.93 2.08
C ALA A 108 -8.57 9.83 2.15
N LEU A 109 -9.63 9.50 1.40
CA LEU A 109 -10.89 10.24 1.37
C LEU A 109 -11.86 9.86 2.51
N LEU A 110 -11.62 8.75 3.22
CA LEU A 110 -12.49 8.36 4.32
C LEU A 110 -12.33 9.31 5.53
N PRO A 111 -13.44 9.77 6.13
CA PRO A 111 -13.39 10.68 7.28
C PRO A 111 -12.91 9.99 8.55
N ASN A 112 -13.22 8.70 8.71
CA ASN A 112 -12.94 7.95 9.93
C ASN A 112 -11.55 7.29 9.88
N LYS A 113 -10.51 8.07 10.19
CA LYS A 113 -9.09 7.63 10.21
C LYS A 113 -8.58 7.32 11.63
N GLY A 114 -9.42 7.54 12.64
CA GLY A 114 -9.09 7.28 14.03
C GLY A 114 -8.76 5.80 14.27
N ILE A 115 -8.00 5.53 15.32
CA ILE A 115 -7.98 4.21 15.95
C ILE A 115 -9.35 4.10 16.62
N GLY A 116 -10.33 3.54 15.90
CA GLY A 116 -11.70 3.45 16.38
C GLY A 116 -11.77 2.54 17.60
N GLU A 117 -12.62 2.87 18.56
CA GLU A 117 -13.08 1.85 19.50
C GLU A 117 -13.66 0.69 18.69
N ILE A 118 -13.26 -0.53 19.06
CA ILE A 118 -13.72 -1.76 18.39
C ILE A 118 -15.25 -1.65 18.28
N PRO A 119 -15.85 -1.72 17.08
CA PRO A 119 -17.30 -1.73 16.94
C PRO A 119 -17.88 -2.76 17.91
N PRO A 120 -18.96 -2.48 18.66
CA PRO A 120 -19.43 -3.37 19.72
C PRO A 120 -19.71 -4.80 19.21
N ALA A 121 -19.97 -4.97 17.92
CA ALA A 121 -20.10 -6.27 17.26
C ALA A 121 -18.80 -7.12 17.22
N LEU A 122 -17.62 -6.49 17.26
CA LEU A 122 -16.30 -7.13 17.32
C LEU A 122 -15.77 -7.24 18.77
N GLN A 123 -16.50 -6.72 19.76
CA GLN A 123 -16.24 -6.91 21.19
C GLN A 123 -16.93 -8.18 21.72
N SER A 124 -16.94 -9.27 20.94
CA SER A 124 -17.61 -10.49 21.35
C SER A 124 -16.70 -11.28 22.30
N ASN A 125 -17.16 -11.52 23.52
CA ASN A 125 -16.42 -12.16 24.61
C ASN A 125 -16.40 -13.71 24.52
N TRP A 126 -16.39 -14.26 23.30
CA TRP A 126 -16.29 -15.71 23.09
C TRP A 126 -14.91 -16.24 23.49
#